data_AF-A0A519RPP4-F1
#
_entry.id   AF-A0A519RPP4-F1
#
_cell.length_a   1.000
_cell.length_b   1.000
_cell.length_c   1.000
_cell.angle_alpha   90.00
_cell.angle_beta   90.00
_cell.angle_gamma   90.00
#
_symmetry.space_group_name_H-M   'P 1'
#
loop_
_entity.id
_entity.type
_entity.pdbx_description
1 polymer ?
#
loop_
_entity_poly.entity_id
_entity_poly.type
_entity_poly.pdbx_seq_one_letter_code
_entity_poly.pdbx_strand_id
1 'polypeptide(L)' 'ISPITPMGKFVASVVMLIGYAIIAVPTGIITHDIAMAAKSKKEMPESCPSCSLEGHDSDALFCKHCGSSLFR' A
#
# COMPACT_ATOMS: atom_id res chain seq x y z
N ILE A 1 15.10 -18.29 28.47
CA ILE A 1 14.73 -18.19 29.91
C ILE A 1 13.30 -17.63 29.98
N SER A 2 12.42 -18.24 30.77
CA SER A 2 11.00 -17.87 30.87
C SER A 2 10.55 -17.99 32.32
N PRO A 3 9.67 -17.10 32.81
CA PRO A 3 9.19 -17.17 34.18
C PRO A 3 8.45 -18.48 34.47
N ILE A 4 8.84 -19.14 35.55
CA ILE A 4 8.23 -20.39 36.00
C ILE A 4 7.00 -20.17 36.89
N THR A 5 6.84 -18.97 37.47
CA THR A 5 5.74 -18.65 38.38
C THR A 5 4.47 -18.24 37.62
N PRO A 6 3.25 -18.53 38.15
CA PRO A 6 2.00 -18.13 37.51
C PRO A 6 1.91 -16.63 37.26
N MET A 7 2.27 -15.81 38.27
CA MET A 7 2.31 -14.36 38.15
C MET A 7 3.32 -13.90 37.09
N GLY A 8 4.50 -14.53 37.03
CA GLY A 8 5.51 -14.19 36.04
C GLY A 8 5.10 -14.56 34.61
N LYS A 9 4.40 -15.69 34.42
CA LYS A 9 3.84 -16.09 33.11
C LYS A 9 2.80 -15.09 32.63
N PHE A 10 1.96 -14.57 33.52
CA PHE A 10 0.98 -13.53 33.21
C PHE A 10 1.66 -12.24 32.75
N VAL A 11 2.67 -11.76 33.48
CA VAL A 11 3.41 -10.55 33.06
C VAL A 11 4.14 -10.79 31.73
N ALA A 12 4.76 -11.96 31.56
CA ALA A 12 5.47 -12.28 30.32
C ALA A 12 4.55 -12.32 29.09
N SER A 13 3.33 -12.84 29.21
CA SER A 13 2.39 -12.84 28.09
C SER A 13 1.95 -11.42 27.71
N VAL A 14 1.71 -10.55 28.69
CA VAL A 14 1.38 -9.14 28.45
C VAL A 14 2.53 -8.43 27.72
N VAL A 15 3.77 -8.61 28.18
CA VAL A 15 4.95 -8.01 27.53
C VAL A 15 5.13 -8.52 26.09
N MET A 16 4.89 -9.81 25.83
CA MET A 16 4.91 -10.35 24.46
C MET A 16 3.89 -9.68 23.54
N LEU A 17 2.65 -9.51 24.01
CA LEU A 17 1.59 -8.85 23.23
C LEU A 17 1.94 -7.39 22.92
N ILE A 18 2.47 -6.68 23.91
CA ILE A 18 2.94 -5.29 23.73
C ILE A 18 4.09 -5.25 22.71
N GLY A 19 5.07 -6.15 22.82
CA GLY A 19 6.19 -6.21 21.88
C GLY A 19 5.74 -6.45 20.45
N TYR A 20 4.79 -7.37 20.24
CA TYR A 20 4.21 -7.59 18.92
C TYR A 20 3.42 -6.38 18.42
N ALA A 21 2.63 -5.74 19.28
CA ALA A 21 1.89 -4.53 18.93
C ALA A 21 2.82 -3.39 18.49
N ILE A 22 3.92 -3.17 19.22
CA ILE A 22 4.92 -2.14 18.88
C ILE A 22 5.55 -2.38 17.51
N ILE A 23 5.73 -3.64 17.09
CA ILE A 23 6.28 -3.97 15.77
C ILE A 23 5.21 -3.85 14.67
N ALA A 24 4.01 -4.38 14.92
CA ALA A 24 2.95 -4.45 13.93
C ALA A 24 2.35 -3.08 13.58
N VAL A 25 2.17 -2.20 14.57
CA VAL A 25 1.53 -0.88 14.39
C VAL A 25 2.29 0.04 13.42
N PRO A 26 3.59 0.34 13.59
CA PRO A 26 4.32 1.23 12.67
C PRO A 26 4.39 0.65 11.26
N THR A 27 4.53 -0.69 11.14
CA THR A 27 4.51 -1.38 9.85
C THR A 27 3.15 -1.21 9.15
N GLY A 28 2.05 -1.31 9.90
CA GLY A 28 0.70 -1.08 9.41
C GLY A 28 0.46 0.36 8.92
N ILE A 29 0.93 1.37 9.67
CA ILE A 29 0.81 2.79 9.29
C ILE A 29 1.54 3.05 7.96
N ILE A 30 2.80 2.62 7.86
CA ILE A 30 3.59 2.82 6.64
C ILE A 30 2.99 2.04 5.45
N THR A 31 2.51 0.83 5.69
CA THR A 31 1.87 0.02 4.64
C THR A 31 0.60 0.69 4.11
N HIS A 32 -0.18 1.33 4.97
CA HIS A 32 -1.36 2.10 4.57
C HIS A 32 -0.97 3.25 3.63
N ASP A 33 0.03 4.05 4.01
CA ASP A 33 0.49 5.18 3.20
C ASP A 33 1.03 4.72 1.83
N ILE A 34 1.82 3.64 1.80
CA ILE A 34 2.33 3.05 0.56
C ILE A 34 1.17 2.54 -0.31
N ALA A 35 0.18 1.87 0.28
CA ALA A 35 -0.97 1.35 -0.46
C ALA A 35 -1.83 2.48 -1.04
N MET A 36 -1.99 3.60 -0.31
CA MET A 36 -2.68 4.79 -0.82
C MET A 36 -1.89 5.44 -1.95
N ALA A 37 -0.58 5.63 -1.79
CA ALA A 37 0.28 6.17 -2.85
C ALA A 37 0.27 5.29 -4.12
N ALA A 38 0.26 3.96 -3.96
CA ALA A 38 0.15 3.02 -5.07
C ALA A 38 -1.21 3.11 -5.78
N LYS A 39 -2.30 3.34 -5.05
CA LYS A 39 -3.62 3.59 -5.65
C LYS A 39 -3.65 4.88 -6.46
N SER A 40 -3.05 5.97 -5.97
CA SER A 40 -2.99 7.25 -6.69
C SER A 40 -2.26 7.15 -8.03
N LYS A 41 -1.36 6.17 -8.21
CA LYS A 41 -0.67 5.93 -9.48
C LYS A 41 -1.55 5.23 -10.54
N LYS A 42 -2.75 4.76 -10.18
CA LYS A 42 -3.59 3.91 -11.05
C LYS A 42 -4.67 4.66 -11.83
N GLU A 43 -4.66 6.00 -11.83
CA GLU A 43 -5.64 6.81 -12.59
C GLU A 43 -5.30 6.99 -14.07
N MET A 44 -4.23 6.34 -14.56
CA MET A 44 -4.02 6.28 -16.01
C MET A 44 -5.02 5.30 -16.62
N PRO A 45 -5.83 5.74 -17.61
CA PRO A 45 -6.73 4.82 -18.26
C PRO A 45 -5.94 3.78 -19.06
N GLU A 46 -6.33 2.50 -18.94
CA GLU A 46 -5.70 1.39 -19.67
C GLU A 46 -5.84 1.54 -21.20
N SER A 47 -6.81 2.34 -21.65
CA SER A 47 -7.07 2.65 -23.06
C SER A 47 -7.38 4.13 -23.29
N CYS A 48 -7.02 4.64 -24.46
CA CYS A 48 -7.37 5.99 -24.87
C CYS A 48 -8.90 6.17 -24.97
N PRO A 49 -9.50 7.17 -24.30
CA PRO A 49 -10.95 7.38 -24.34
C PRO A 49 -11.49 7.80 -25.71
N SER A 50 -10.62 8.28 -26.61
CA SER A 50 -11.03 8.80 -27.92
C SER A 50 -10.86 7.81 -29.06
N CYS A 51 -9.82 6.97 -29.03
CA CYS A 51 -9.53 6.01 -30.11
C CYS A 51 -9.32 4.58 -29.64
N SER A 52 -9.54 4.30 -28.35
CA SER A 52 -9.43 2.96 -27.72
C SER A 52 -8.08 2.27 -27.90
N LEU A 53 -7.02 3.01 -28.25
CA LEU A 53 -5.67 2.47 -28.30
C LEU A 53 -5.20 2.13 -26.88
N GLU A 54 -4.67 0.92 -26.70
CA GLU A 54 -4.06 0.45 -25.47
C GLU A 54 -2.53 0.54 -25.54
N GLY A 55 -1.85 0.29 -24.41
CA GLY A 55 -0.38 0.27 -24.37
C GLY A 55 0.25 1.67 -24.44
N HIS A 56 -0.32 2.61 -23.67
CA HIS A 56 0.29 3.89 -23.36
C HIS A 56 1.38 3.73 -22.30
N ASP A 57 2.43 4.55 -22.39
CA ASP A 57 3.47 4.58 -21.36
C ASP A 57 2.88 5.11 -20.04
N SER A 58 3.45 4.64 -18.91
CA SER A 58 2.96 4.98 -17.56
C SER A 58 3.19 6.45 -17.14
N ASP A 59 3.69 7.27 -18.04
CA ASP A 59 3.90 8.71 -17.93
C ASP A 59 3.31 9.50 -19.12
N ALA A 60 2.62 8.84 -20.06
CA ALA A 60 2.03 9.50 -21.22
C ALA A 60 0.84 10.40 -20.86
N LEU A 61 0.95 11.70 -21.15
CA LEU A 61 -0.14 12.70 -20.98
C LEU A 61 -1.15 12.68 -22.14
N PHE A 62 -0.71 12.29 -23.33
CA PHE A 62 -1.50 12.31 -24.57
C PHE A 62 -1.36 10.99 -25.34
N CYS A 63 -2.39 10.64 -26.11
CA CYS A 63 -2.38 9.46 -26.95
C CYS A 63 -1.39 9.62 -28.12
N LYS A 64 -0.42 8.71 -28.25
CA LYS A 64 0.55 8.67 -29.37
C LYS A 64 -0.06 8.48 -30.75
N HIS A 65 -1.31 8.00 -30.83
CA HIS A 65 -2.00 7.75 -32.09
C HIS A 65 -2.94 8.90 -32.48
N CYS A 66 -3.78 9.37 -31.56
CA CYS A 66 -4.82 10.38 -31.87
C CYS A 66 -4.59 11.75 -31.22
N GLY A 67 -3.62 11.90 -30.34
CA GLY A 67 -3.30 13.17 -29.67
C GLY A 67 -4.27 13.60 -28.56
N SER A 68 -5.32 12.83 -28.24
CA SER A 68 -6.25 13.19 -27.16
C SER A 68 -5.60 13.06 -25.78
N SER A 69 -6.04 13.85 -24.80
CA SER A 69 -5.59 13.70 -23.41
C SER A 69 -5.97 12.33 -22.86
N LEU A 70 -5.05 11.69 -22.16
CA LEU A 70 -5.30 10.43 -21.46
C LEU A 70 -5.84 10.68 -20.05
N PHE A 71 -5.53 11.82 -19.45
CA PHE A 71 -6.12 12.23 -18.19
C PHE A 71 -7.48 12.90 -18.46
N ARG A 72 -8.55 12.39 -17.85
CA ARG A 72 -9.88 12.99 -17.84
C ARG A 72 -10.46 12.98 -16.43
#